data_AF-V6JTY0-F1
#
_entry.id   AF-V6JTY0-F1
#
_cell.length_a   1.000
_cell.length_b   1.000
_cell.length_c   1.000
_cell.angle_alpha   90.00
_cell.angle_beta   90.00
_cell.angle_gamma   90.00
#
_symmetry.space_group_name_H-M   'P 1'
#
loop_
_entity.id
_entity.type
_entity.pdbx_description
1 polymer ?
#
loop_
_entity_poly.entity_id
_entity_poly.type
_entity_poly.pdbx_seq_one_letter_code
_entity_poly.pdbx_strand_id
1 'polypeptide(L)' 'MAVYDRRAHDGLHTLGINLSHAPGRYSRYIEAIDQLLTAAPDPIRNWTARDIDTALYWMTA' A
#
# COMPACT_ATOMS: atom_id res chain seq x y z
N MET A 1 10.02 11.81 2.89
CA MET A 1 9.16 10.91 2.10
C MET A 1 7.82 10.85 2.82
N ALA A 2 6.79 11.47 2.25
CA ALA A 2 5.46 11.37 2.82
C ALA A 2 4.91 9.99 2.45
N VAL A 3 4.33 9.28 3.41
CA VAL A 3 3.67 7.96 3.32
C VAL A 3 2.40 8.01 2.44
N TYR A 4 2.32 9.00 1.56
CA TYR A 4 1.14 9.43 0.81
C TYR A 4 1.54 9.97 -0.57
N ASP A 5 2.49 9.29 -1.22
CA ASP A 5 2.86 9.60 -2.59
C ASP A 5 1.84 8.98 -3.56
N ARG A 6 1.48 9.70 -4.63
CA ARG A 6 0.52 9.24 -5.65
C ARG A 6 0.97 7.90 -6.26
N ARG A 7 2.28 7.66 -6.33
CA ARG A 7 2.89 6.43 -6.83
C ARG A 7 2.54 5.19 -6.02
N ALA A 8 2.48 5.30 -4.69
CA ALA A 8 2.07 4.17 -3.85
C ALA A 8 0.58 3.82 -4.08
N HIS A 9 -0.25 4.83 -4.34
CA HIS A 9 -1.65 4.64 -4.70
C HIS A 9 -1.81 3.95 -6.06
N ASP A 10 -1.01 4.34 -7.05
CA ASP A 10 -0.98 3.68 -8.35
C ASP A 10 -0.49 2.22 -8.24
N GLY A 11 0.42 1.95 -7.31
CA GLY A 11 0.87 0.60 -6.97
C GLY A 11 -0.28 -0.27 -6.42
N LEU A 12 -1.07 0.26 -5.50
CA LEU A 12 -2.26 -0.42 -4.97
C LEU A 12 -3.31 -0.67 -6.06
N HIS A 13 -3.53 0.31 -6.94
CA HIS A 13 -4.42 0.15 -8.08
C HIS A 13 -3.96 -0.97 -9.02
N THR A 14 -2.64 -1.09 -9.24
CA THR A 14 -2.04 -2.17 -10.05
C THR A 14 -2.27 -3.55 -9.42
N LEU A 15 -2.32 -3.63 -8.08
CA LEU A 15 -2.68 -4.84 -7.34
C LEU A 15 -4.21 -5.11 -7.30
N GLY A 16 -5.02 -4.26 -7.94
CA GLY A 16 -6.48 -4.35 -7.95
C GLY A 16 -7.15 -3.77 -6.70
N ILE A 17 -6.39 -3.13 -5.81
CA ILE A 17 -6.90 -2.49 -4.59
C ILE A 17 -7.27 -1.05 -4.94
N ASN A 18 -8.54 -0.80 -5.20
CA ASN A 18 -9.02 0.54 -5.56
C ASN A 18 -9.47 1.32 -4.31
N LEU A 19 -8.67 2.31 -3.90
CA LEU A 19 -9.00 3.18 -2.78
C LEU A 19 -9.94 4.30 -3.23
N SER A 20 -11.20 4.28 -2.77
CA SER A 20 -12.17 5.33 -3.10
C SER A 20 -11.69 6.74 -2.71
N HIS A 21 -11.97 7.73 -3.56
CA HIS A 21 -11.64 9.15 -3.35
C HIS A 21 -12.43 9.85 -2.23
N ALA A 22 -13.36 9.16 -1.58
CA ALA A 22 -14.13 9.69 -0.47
C ALA A 22 -13.23 10.11 0.73
N PRO A 23 -13.65 11.07 1.58
CA PRO A 23 -12.92 11.44 2.79
C PRO A 23 -12.61 10.20 3.66
N GLY A 24 -11.47 10.21 4.37
CA GLY A 24 -10.95 9.03 5.08
C GLY A 24 -9.90 8.21 4.31
N ARG A 25 -9.28 8.80 3.28
CA ARG A 25 -8.23 8.16 2.47
C ARG A 25 -7.13 7.53 3.33
N TYR A 26 -6.62 8.25 4.35
CA TYR A 26 -5.51 7.78 5.19
C TYR A 26 -5.85 6.48 5.93
N SER A 27 -7.04 6.40 6.54
CA SER A 27 -7.50 5.20 7.23
C SER A 27 -7.66 4.02 6.28
N ARG A 28 -8.28 4.22 5.10
CA ARG A 28 -8.42 3.15 4.10
C ARG A 28 -7.07 2.68 3.55
N TYR A 29 -6.11 3.59 3.41
CA TYR A 29 -4.75 3.24 3.01
C TYR A 29 -4.07 2.35 4.04
N ILE A 30 -4.16 2.71 5.32
CA ILE A 30 -3.63 1.86 6.41
C ILE A 30 -4.33 0.51 6.43
N GLU A 31 -5.66 0.47 6.29
CA GLU A 31 -6.42 -0.80 6.23
C GLU A 31 -5.98 -1.66 5.04
N ALA A 32 -5.73 -1.06 3.87
CA ALA A 32 -5.24 -1.79 2.70
C ALA A 32 -3.82 -2.36 2.91
N ILE A 33 -2.92 -1.59 3.52
CA ILE A 33 -1.59 -2.09 3.88
C ILE A 33 -1.68 -3.22 4.91
N ASP A 34 -2.55 -3.08 5.92
CA ASP A 34 -2.74 -4.09 6.97
C ASP A 34 -3.31 -5.40 6.40
N GLN A 35 -4.25 -5.31 5.46
CA GLN A 35 -4.74 -6.46 4.71
C GLN A 35 -3.65 -7.12 3.86
N LEU A 36 -2.82 -6.33 3.18
CA LEU A 36 -1.67 -6.84 2.41
C LEU A 36 -0.66 -7.55 3.31
N LEU A 37 -0.34 -6.98 4.47
CA LEU A 37 0.55 -7.61 5.46
C LEU A 37 -0.03 -8.92 6.00
N THR A 38 -1.33 -8.95 6.26
CA THR A 38 -2.02 -10.14 6.76
C THR A 38 -2.06 -11.25 5.70
N ALA A 39 -2.28 -10.89 4.43
CA ALA A 39 -2.37 -11.82 3.31
C ALA A 39 -1.00 -12.23 2.73
N ALA A 40 0.08 -11.52 3.10
CA ALA A 40 1.40 -11.73 2.56
C ALA A 40 1.99 -13.11 2.96
N PRO A 41 2.47 -13.91 1.98
CA PRO A 41 3.26 -15.10 2.27
C PRO A 41 4.68 -14.73 2.73
N ASP A 42 5.35 -15.63 3.42
CA ASP A 42 6.78 -15.47 3.72
C ASP A 42 7.60 -15.40 2.41
N PRO A 43 8.61 -14.52 2.32
CA PRO A 43 9.20 -13.70 3.38
C PRO A 43 8.56 -12.31 3.59
N ILE A 44 7.53 -11.97 2.81
CA ILE A 44 6.87 -10.65 2.83
C ILE A 44 6.12 -10.44 4.16
N ARG A 45 5.74 -11.51 4.86
CA ARG A 45 5.13 -11.47 6.20
C ARG A 45 5.92 -10.63 7.22
N ASN A 46 7.25 -10.54 7.09
CA ASN A 46 8.10 -9.75 8.01
C ASN A 46 8.29 -8.29 7.57
N TRP A 47 7.66 -7.87 6.47
CA TRP A 47 7.79 -6.51 5.96
C TRP A 47 7.02 -5.56 6.85
N THR A 48 7.56 -4.36 7.03
CA THR A 48 6.84 -3.27 7.69
C THR A 48 5.95 -2.53 6.69
N ALA A 49 5.00 -1.74 7.19
CA ALA A 49 4.22 -0.84 6.34
C ALA A 49 5.10 0.04 5.44
N ARG A 50 6.30 0.41 5.89
CA ARG A 50 7.27 1.19 5.13
C ARG A 50 7.93 0.40 4.00
N ASP A 51 8.18 -0.89 4.20
CA ASP A 51 8.75 -1.75 3.17
C ASP A 51 7.73 -1.97 2.03
N ILE A 52 6.45 -2.15 2.38
CA ILE A 52 5.35 -2.19 1.40
C ILE A 52 5.22 -0.86 0.68
N ASP A 53 5.20 0.27 1.39
CA ASP A 53 5.12 1.61 0.79
C ASP A 53 6.26 1.83 -0.22
N THR A 54 7.48 1.39 0.14
CA THR A 54 8.65 1.44 -0.74
C THR A 54 8.50 0.51 -1.95
N ALA A 55 8.01 -0.70 -1.77
CA ALA A 55 7.77 -1.64 -2.86
C ALA A 55 6.70 -1.12 -3.85
N LEU A 56 5.59 -0.58 -3.33
CA LEU A 56 4.53 0.05 -4.13
C LEU A 56 5.05 1.26 -4.91
N TYR A 57 5.92 2.06 -4.28
CA TYR A 57 6.60 3.17 -4.94
C TYR A 57 7.48 2.70 -6.11
N TRP A 58 8.26 1.62 -5.94
CA TRP A 58 9.11 1.09 -7.02
C TRP A 58 8.34 0.36 -8.11
N MET A 59 7.16 -0.19 -7.82
CA MET A 59 6.32 -0.88 -8.79
C MET A 59 5.79 0.04 -9.91
N THR A 60 5.74 1.34 -9.65
CA THR A 60 5.20 2.37 -10.55
C THR A 60 6.24 3.39 -11.00
N ALA A 61 7.51 3.18 -10.65
CA ALA A 61 8.63 4.04 -10.98
C ALA A 61 9.16 3.83 -12.41
#